data_AF-A0A497KT90-F1
#
_entry.id   AF-A0A497KT90-F1
#
_cell.length_a   1.000
_cell.length_b   1.000
_cell.length_c   1.000
_cell.angle_alpha   90.00
_cell.angle_beta   90.00
_cell.angle_gamma   90.00
#
_symmetry.space_group_name_H-M   'P 1'
#
loop_
_entity.id
_entity.type
_entity.pdbx_description
1 polymer ?
#
loop_
_entity_poly.entity_id
_entity_poly.type
_entity_poly.pdbx_seq_one_letter_code
_entity_poly.pdbx_strand_id
1 'polypeptide(L)'
;MGKMEKIVGKIPIALWEVLSEKLIDVILNSSNAEQLPSGLAKTILFYWQRDQLASEAGLQKLLEASIKIEPEKTIALMNELGLGEVIATIVESMKT
;
A
#
# COMPACT_ATOMS: atom_id res chain seq x y z
N MET A 1 -3.47 -12.35 12.71
CA MET A 1 -3.67 -11.39 11.62
C MET A 1 -2.52 -10.40 11.63
N GLY A 2 -1.80 -10.26 10.52
CA GLY A 2 -0.70 -9.29 10.38
C GLY A 2 -1.20 -7.85 10.31
N LYS A 3 -0.30 -6.86 10.55
CA LYS A 3 -0.67 -5.42 10.51
C LYS A 3 -1.28 -5.02 9.16
N MET A 4 -0.64 -5.39 8.04
CA MET A 4 -1.12 -5.06 6.69
C MET A 4 -2.40 -5.80 6.33
N GLU A 5 -2.54 -7.06 6.74
CA GLU A 5 -3.76 -7.86 6.56
C GLU A 5 -4.98 -7.16 7.20
N LYS A 6 -4.83 -6.60 8.40
CA LYS A 6 -5.89 -5.82 9.07
C LYS A 6 -6.26 -4.55 8.31
N ILE A 7 -5.30 -3.88 7.68
CA ILE A 7 -5.53 -2.65 6.92
C ILE A 7 -6.27 -2.99 5.62
N VAL A 8 -5.75 -3.95 4.84
CA VAL A 8 -6.34 -4.37 3.56
C VAL A 8 -7.74 -4.96 3.75
N GLY A 9 -7.97 -5.73 4.82
CA GLY A 9 -9.29 -6.29 5.14
C GLY A 9 -10.40 -5.27 5.39
N LYS A 10 -10.05 -3.97 5.57
CA LYS A 10 -11.03 -2.87 5.69
C LYS A 10 -11.31 -2.17 4.35
N ILE A 11 -10.60 -2.53 3.29
CA ILE A 11 -10.71 -1.87 1.98
C ILE A 11 -11.73 -2.64 1.14
N PRO A 12 -12.82 -1.98 0.66
CA PRO A 12 -13.76 -2.61 -0.25
C PRO A 12 -13.06 -3.17 -1.49
N ILE A 13 -13.38 -4.40 -1.86
CA ILE A 13 -12.80 -5.09 -3.04
C ILE A 13 -12.96 -4.26 -4.32
N ALA A 14 -14.07 -3.52 -4.44
CA ALA A 14 -14.33 -2.63 -5.58
C ALA A 14 -13.28 -1.51 -5.76
N LEU A 15 -12.48 -1.22 -4.73
CA LEU A 15 -11.40 -0.22 -4.78
C LEU A 15 -10.02 -0.84 -4.98
N TRP A 16 -9.87 -2.17 -5.02
CA TRP A 16 -8.55 -2.81 -5.03
C TRP A 16 -7.74 -2.48 -6.28
N GLU A 17 -8.39 -2.47 -7.44
CA GLU A 17 -7.74 -2.13 -8.71
C GLU A 17 -7.21 -0.70 -8.71
N VAL A 18 -8.09 0.27 -8.48
CA VAL A 18 -7.74 1.70 -8.46
C VAL A 18 -6.73 2.03 -7.35
N LEU A 19 -6.82 1.34 -6.21
CA LEU A 19 -5.85 1.52 -5.14
C LEU A 19 -4.48 0.96 -5.54
N SER A 20 -4.44 -0.23 -6.13
CA SER A 20 -3.19 -0.84 -6.62
C SER A 20 -2.49 0.09 -7.60
N GLU A 21 -3.20 0.59 -8.62
CA GLU A 21 -2.68 1.55 -9.60
C GLU A 21 -2.11 2.81 -8.93
N LYS A 22 -2.88 3.44 -8.04
CA LYS A 22 -2.44 4.67 -7.37
C LYS A 22 -1.27 4.45 -6.41
N LEU A 23 -1.18 3.29 -5.76
CA LEU A 23 -0.03 2.95 -4.91
C LEU A 23 1.23 2.72 -5.74
N ILE A 24 1.12 2.12 -6.93
CA ILE A 24 2.22 2.00 -7.88
C ILE A 24 2.72 3.41 -8.25
N ASP A 25 1.81 4.33 -8.57
CA ASP A 25 2.17 5.71 -8.88
C ASP A 25 2.91 6.41 -7.73
N VAL A 26 2.46 6.21 -6.49
CA VAL A 26 3.14 6.75 -5.30
C VAL A 26 4.57 6.18 -5.19
N ILE A 27 4.74 4.88 -5.43
CA ILE A 27 6.04 4.22 -5.29
C ILE A 27 7.01 4.62 -6.41
N LEU A 28 6.56 4.59 -7.67
CA LEU A 28 7.41 4.87 -8.83
C LEU A 28 7.84 6.33 -8.92
N ASN A 29 7.00 7.26 -8.43
CA ASN A 29 7.28 8.70 -8.44
C ASN A 29 7.84 9.21 -7.10
N SER A 30 8.22 8.32 -6.19
CA SER A 30 8.78 8.71 -4.90
C SER A 30 10.21 9.23 -5.05
N SER A 31 10.51 10.35 -4.39
CA SER A 31 11.89 10.83 -4.24
C SER A 31 12.67 10.08 -3.16
N ASN A 32 12.04 9.13 -2.46
CA ASN A 32 12.58 8.34 -1.35
C ASN A 32 12.74 6.85 -1.73
N ALA A 33 12.78 6.52 -3.03
CA ALA A 33 12.81 5.14 -3.52
C ALA A 33 14.03 4.34 -2.99
N GLU A 34 15.12 5.01 -2.65
CA GLU A 34 16.31 4.41 -2.01
C GLU A 34 16.03 3.82 -0.62
N GLN A 35 14.94 4.25 0.04
CA GLN A 35 14.50 3.71 1.33
C GLN A 35 13.70 2.41 1.18
N LEU A 36 13.33 2.02 -0.05
CA LEU A 36 12.59 0.79 -0.32
C LEU A 36 13.54 -0.42 -0.24
N PRO A 37 13.32 -1.37 0.68
CA PRO A 37 14.17 -2.54 0.79
C PRO A 37 14.10 -3.39 -0.49
N SER A 38 15.26 -3.84 -0.97
CA SER A 38 15.33 -4.63 -2.22
C SER A 38 14.48 -5.91 -2.19
N GLY A 39 14.32 -6.55 -1.02
CA GLY A 39 13.43 -7.70 -0.84
C GLY A 39 11.96 -7.35 -1.06
N LEU A 40 11.52 -6.20 -0.56
CA LEU A 40 10.14 -5.72 -0.75
C LEU A 40 9.89 -5.35 -2.21
N ALA A 41 10.83 -4.63 -2.83
CA ALA A 41 10.77 -4.30 -4.26
C ALA A 41 10.67 -5.56 -5.15
N LYS A 42 11.52 -6.57 -4.91
CA LYS A 42 11.46 -7.85 -5.63
C LYS A 42 10.13 -8.57 -5.44
N THR A 43 9.55 -8.49 -4.24
CA THR A 43 8.24 -9.10 -3.95
C THR A 43 7.12 -8.40 -4.74
N ILE A 44 7.14 -7.07 -4.82
CA ILE A 44 6.18 -6.31 -5.64
C ILE A 44 6.31 -6.71 -7.11
N LEU A 45 7.54 -6.77 -7.65
CA LEU A 45 7.78 -7.22 -9.02
C LEU A 45 7.28 -8.65 -9.27
N PHE A 46 7.44 -9.55 -8.31
CA PHE A 46 6.93 -10.92 -8.39
C PHE A 46 5.40 -10.97 -8.57
N TYR A 47 4.66 -10.16 -7.79
CA TYR A 47 3.20 -10.06 -7.93
C TYR A 47 2.79 -9.35 -9.21
N TRP A 48 3.51 -8.31 -9.62
CA TRP A 48 3.24 -7.60 -10.88
C TRP A 48 3.31 -8.53 -12.09
N GLN A 49 4.38 -9.32 -12.20
CA GLN A 49 4.57 -10.26 -13.32
C GLN A 49 3.45 -11.32 -13.45
N ARG A 50 2.60 -11.47 -12.44
CA ARG A 50 1.50 -12.44 -12.37
C ARG A 50 0.13 -11.78 -12.38
N ASP A 51 0.06 -10.47 -12.55
CA ASP A 51 -1.17 -9.69 -12.49
C ASP A 51 -1.89 -9.82 -11.12
N GLN A 52 -1.10 -9.85 -10.05
CA GLN A 52 -1.59 -10.10 -8.68
C GLN A 52 -1.39 -8.90 -7.73
N LEU A 53 -1.15 -7.70 -8.26
CA LEU A 53 -0.98 -6.52 -7.41
C LEU A 53 -2.31 -6.08 -6.77
N ALA A 54 -3.42 -6.17 -7.49
CA ALA A 54 -4.77 -5.97 -6.96
C ALA A 54 -5.33 -7.21 -6.24
N SER A 55 -4.47 -7.99 -5.58
CA SER A 55 -4.87 -9.07 -4.66
C SER A 55 -4.65 -8.63 -3.22
N GLU A 56 -5.20 -9.38 -2.26
CA GLU A 56 -4.98 -9.07 -0.84
C GLU A 56 -3.49 -9.02 -0.50
N ALA A 57 -2.73 -10.04 -0.94
CA ALA A 57 -1.30 -10.11 -0.70
C ALA A 57 -0.52 -9.02 -1.46
N GLY A 58 -0.93 -8.72 -2.70
CA GLY A 58 -0.33 -7.65 -3.50
C GLY A 58 -0.51 -6.27 -2.87
N LEU A 59 -1.73 -5.93 -2.46
CA LEU A 59 -2.07 -4.68 -1.77
C LEU A 59 -1.34 -4.56 -0.43
N GLN A 60 -1.19 -5.64 0.33
CA GLN A 60 -0.39 -5.61 1.55
C GLN A 60 1.04 -5.16 1.26
N LYS A 61 1.66 -5.60 0.16
CA LYS A 61 3.03 -5.21 -0.22
C LYS A 61 3.12 -3.80 -0.77
N LEU A 62 2.14 -3.38 -1.56
CA LEU A 62 2.08 -2.01 -2.06
C LEU A 62 1.89 -1.01 -0.92
N LEU A 63 0.99 -1.28 0.04
CA LEU A 63 0.78 -0.44 1.22
C LEU A 63 2.00 -0.42 2.13
N GLU A 64 2.62 -1.58 2.38
CA GLU A 64 3.86 -1.65 3.17
C GLU A 64 4.95 -0.77 2.56
N ALA A 65 5.11 -0.83 1.24
CA ALA A 65 6.08 0.00 0.52
C ALA A 65 5.72 1.49 0.57
N SER A 66 4.47 1.84 0.24
CA SER A 66 4.03 3.23 0.14
C SER A 66 4.08 3.94 1.50
N ILE A 67 3.63 3.28 2.58
CA ILE A 67 3.71 3.81 3.96
C ILE A 67 5.17 4.05 4.34
N LYS A 68 6.08 3.17 3.91
CA LYS A 68 7.49 3.25 4.27
C LYS A 68 8.20 4.44 3.61
N ILE A 69 7.93 4.70 2.33
CA ILE A 69 8.69 5.70 1.55
C ILE A 69 7.93 7.02 1.36
N GLU A 70 6.60 7.00 1.46
CA GLU A 70 5.71 8.15 1.25
C GLU A 70 4.47 8.08 2.18
N PRO A 71 4.65 8.12 3.52
CA PRO A 71 3.54 7.96 4.47
C PRO A 71 2.46 9.03 4.30
N GLU A 72 2.85 10.30 4.11
CA GLU A 72 1.88 11.40 3.94
C GLU A 72 1.08 11.27 2.65
N LYS A 73 1.73 10.94 1.52
CA LYS A 73 1.03 10.73 0.24
C LYS A 73 0.12 9.50 0.31
N THR A 74 0.54 8.45 1.02
CA THR A 74 -0.30 7.27 1.23
C THR A 74 -1.57 7.62 2.02
N ILE A 75 -1.44 8.41 3.09
CA ILE A 75 -2.59 8.87 3.89
C ILE A 75 -3.51 9.77 3.06
N ALA A 76 -2.93 10.70 2.29
CA ALA A 76 -3.70 11.57 1.39
C ALA A 76 -4.50 10.75 0.37
N LEU A 77 -3.87 9.74 -0.24
CA LEU A 77 -4.52 8.80 -1.16
C LEU A 77 -5.70 8.06 -0.52
N MET A 78 -5.54 7.55 0.71
CA MET A 78 -6.66 6.92 1.42
C MET A 78 -7.82 7.89 1.62
N ASN A 79 -7.52 9.15 1.95
CA ASN A 79 -8.53 10.18 2.14
C ASN A 79 -9.26 10.52 0.84
N GLU A 80 -8.53 10.63 -0.28
CA GLU A 80 -9.10 10.84 -1.62
C GLU A 80 -10.05 9.72 -2.04
N LEU A 81 -9.76 8.48 -1.64
CA LEU A 81 -10.62 7.31 -1.90
C LEU A 81 -11.75 7.13 -0.88
N GLY A 82 -11.91 8.06 0.08
CA GLY A 82 -12.94 7.97 1.12
C GLY A 82 -12.68 6.92 2.20
N LEU A 83 -11.45 6.41 2.32
CA LEU A 83 -11.04 5.34 3.23
C LEU A 83 -10.63 5.88 4.61
N GLY A 84 -11.41 6.78 5.19
CA GLY A 84 -11.10 7.44 6.46
C GLY A 84 -10.85 6.47 7.64
N GLU A 85 -11.62 5.38 7.72
CA GLU A 85 -11.45 4.36 8.76
C GLU A 85 -10.14 3.55 8.63
N VAL A 86 -9.62 3.47 7.40
CA VAL A 86 -8.35 2.80 7.09
C VAL A 86 -7.18 3.67 7.57
N ILE A 87 -7.28 4.99 7.43
CA ILE A 87 -6.26 5.95 7.89
C ILE A 87 -5.97 5.79 9.39
N ALA A 88 -7.00 5.70 10.23
CA ALA A 88 -6.83 5.49 11.67
C ALA A 88 -6.01 4.22 11.96
N THR A 89 -6.27 3.15 11.21
CA THR A 89 -5.57 1.87 11.35
C THR A 89 -4.11 1.97 10.89
N ILE A 90 -3.84 2.70 9.80
CA ILE A 90 -2.48 2.99 9.33
C ILE A 90 -1.71 3.77 10.40
N VAL A 91 -2.29 4.84 10.94
CA VAL A 91 -1.65 5.70 11.96
C VAL A 91 -1.34 4.93 13.24
N GLU A 92 -2.22 4.06 13.70
CA GLU A 92 -1.95 3.16 14.82
C GLU A 92 -0.79 2.20 14.53
N SER A 93 -0.75 1.65 13.31
CA SER A 93 0.26 0.67 12.92
C SER A 93 1.69 1.22 12.88
N MET A 94 1.85 2.54 12.67
CA MET A 94 3.14 3.25 12.64
C MET A 94 3.70 3.56 14.04
N LYS A 95 2.86 3.57 15.08
CA LYS A 95 3.27 3.90 16.47
C LYS A 95 3.77 2.70 17.27
N THR A 96 3.75 1.50 16.68
CA THR A 96 4.02 0.21 17.32
C THR A 96 5.09 -0.54 16.57
#